data_AF-A0AA35SG96-F1
#
_entry.id   AF-A0AA35SG96-F1
#
_cell.length_a   1.000
_cell.length_b   1.000
_cell.length_c   1.000
_cell.angle_alpha   90.00
_cell.angle_beta   90.00
_cell.angle_gamma   90.00
#
_symmetry.space_group_name_H-M   'P 1'
#
loop_
_entity.id
_entity.type
_entity.pdbx_description
1 polymer ?
#
loop_
_entity_poly.entity_id
_entity_poly.type
_entity_poly.pdbx_seq_one_letter_code
_entity_poly.pdbx_strand_id
1 'polypeptide(L)'
;SGSVCPVSRTRFPFPPLPSYHFALGTLPQQLPNSGPALPNYFIPLQPILPGTFTEDTPSPTPSPTHSPGSLLPTSFTPILTHTTYTDTVSHSLFLSYLDEVWPESSLRRSSSVIRSSLYDKIVLVLQGEAGAKGRERLWIKKSEFFLVEKEGRGSLLAVPAVRSRASSKRGPLEGDGGEKSASKRSSYKLVAKLEDFYYIISSYHNSNVGHHGIRKTYGLIQGEYSYLPRTAVAKYIELCNICRVHRT
;
A
#
# COMPACT_ATOMS: atom_id res chain seq x y z
N SER A 1 33.96 23.90 -44.21
CA SER A 1 34.86 22.75 -44.04
C SER A 1 34.81 22.29 -42.59
N GLY A 2 33.95 21.32 -42.27
CA GLY A 2 33.79 20.78 -40.91
C GLY A 2 34.01 19.27 -40.94
N SER A 3 35.13 18.83 -40.37
CA SER A 3 35.56 17.43 -40.32
C SER A 3 34.85 16.70 -39.18
N VAL A 4 34.11 15.65 -39.51
CA VAL A 4 33.42 14.77 -38.55
C VAL A 4 34.26 13.50 -38.38
N CYS A 5 34.75 13.26 -37.16
CA CYS A 5 35.45 12.02 -36.82
C CYS A 5 34.46 10.87 -36.57
N PRO A 6 34.70 9.65 -37.09
CA PRO A 6 33.89 8.48 -36.77
C PRO A 6 34.35 7.81 -35.46
N VAL A 7 33.39 7.50 -34.58
CA VAL A 7 33.61 6.73 -33.35
C VAL A 7 33.48 5.24 -33.65
N SER A 8 34.60 4.52 -33.62
CA SER A 8 34.65 3.06 -33.77
C SER A 8 34.18 2.36 -32.50
N ARG A 9 33.06 1.62 -32.57
CA ARG A 9 32.60 0.70 -31.51
C ARG A 9 33.36 -0.62 -31.58
N THR A 10 34.28 -0.84 -30.65
CA THR A 10 34.87 -2.14 -30.37
C THR A 10 33.85 -3.06 -29.67
N ARG A 11 33.55 -4.21 -30.29
CA ARG A 11 32.79 -5.31 -29.67
C ARG A 11 33.74 -6.14 -28.82
N PHE A 12 33.45 -6.28 -27.53
CA PHE A 12 34.10 -7.26 -26.66
C PHE A 12 33.49 -8.65 -26.88
N PRO A 13 34.29 -9.72 -26.99
CA PRO A 13 33.79 -11.08 -27.03
C PRO A 13 33.33 -11.53 -25.63
N PHE A 14 32.12 -12.08 -25.54
CA PHE A 14 31.62 -12.74 -24.34
C PHE A 14 32.33 -14.09 -24.14
N PRO A 15 32.74 -14.45 -22.91
CA PRO A 15 33.25 -15.79 -22.62
C PRO A 15 32.12 -16.83 -22.65
N PRO A 16 32.42 -18.09 -23.01
CA PRO A 16 31.44 -19.18 -23.00
C PRO A 16 31.02 -19.55 -21.57
N LEU A 17 29.73 -19.83 -21.39
CA LEU A 17 29.15 -20.26 -20.12
C LEU A 17 29.55 -21.71 -19.80
N PRO A 18 29.79 -22.05 -18.51
CA PRO A 18 30.05 -23.42 -18.09
C PRO A 18 28.79 -24.29 -18.16
N SER A 19 28.95 -25.49 -18.72
CA SER A 19 27.92 -26.52 -18.80
C SER A 19 27.77 -27.20 -17.44
N TYR A 20 26.61 -27.03 -16.80
CA TYR A 20 26.28 -27.74 -15.55
C TYR A 20 25.51 -29.03 -15.86
N HIS A 21 26.14 -30.16 -15.56
CA HIS A 21 25.47 -31.46 -15.50
C HIS A 21 24.71 -31.56 -14.16
N PHE A 22 23.39 -31.74 -14.24
CA PHE A 22 22.57 -32.10 -13.08
C PHE A 22 22.56 -33.63 -12.91
N ALA A 23 23.11 -34.10 -11.80
CA ALA A 23 22.93 -35.47 -11.33
C ALA A 23 21.56 -35.59 -10.63
N LEU A 24 20.73 -36.52 -11.11
CA LEU A 24 19.49 -36.95 -10.48
C LEU A 24 19.84 -37.75 -9.20
N GLY A 25 19.36 -37.27 -8.05
CA GLY A 25 19.56 -37.88 -6.74
C GLY A 25 18.23 -38.04 -6.00
N THR A 26 17.91 -39.29 -5.73
CA THR A 26 16.72 -39.98 -5.21
C THR A 26 16.07 -39.40 -3.94
N LEU A 27 14.75 -39.49 -3.89
CA LEU A 27 13.82 -39.25 -2.78
C LEU A 27 14.04 -40.21 -1.60
N PRO A 28 13.63 -39.81 -0.38
CA PRO A 28 12.79 -40.74 0.39
C PRO A 28 11.52 -40.11 0.96
N GLN A 29 10.44 -40.90 0.86
CA GLN A 29 9.17 -40.76 1.56
C GLN A 29 9.37 -40.83 3.08
N GLN A 30 8.58 -40.06 3.83
CA GLN A 30 7.81 -40.61 4.95
C GLN A 30 6.73 -39.63 5.44
N LEU A 31 5.48 -40.08 5.38
CA LEU A 31 4.33 -39.60 6.14
C LEU A 31 4.25 -40.41 7.45
N PRO A 32 3.68 -39.86 8.54
CA PRO A 32 2.31 -40.28 8.86
C PRO A 32 1.39 -39.22 9.50
N ASN A 33 0.11 -39.34 9.10
CA ASN A 33 -1.17 -39.15 9.83
C ASN A 33 -1.20 -38.54 11.23
N SER A 34 -2.08 -37.54 11.40
CA SER A 34 -3.20 -37.45 12.38
C SER A 34 -3.71 -36.00 12.39
N GLY A 35 -4.90 -35.63 11.89
CA GLY A 35 -6.25 -35.91 12.40
C GLY A 35 -7.02 -34.55 12.44
N PRO A 36 -8.35 -34.49 12.22
CA PRO A 36 -9.06 -33.23 12.03
C PRO A 36 -9.52 -32.61 13.37
N ALA A 37 -9.07 -31.39 13.68
CA ALA A 37 -9.62 -30.58 14.76
C ALA A 37 -10.70 -29.63 14.22
N LEU A 38 -11.84 -29.63 14.88
CA LEU A 38 -13.10 -28.96 14.53
C LEU A 38 -13.00 -27.43 14.45
N PRO A 39 -13.85 -26.75 13.65
CA PRO A 39 -13.92 -25.30 13.61
C PRO A 39 -14.66 -24.74 14.83
N ASN A 40 -13.97 -23.90 15.60
CA ASN A 40 -14.51 -23.16 16.73
C ASN A 40 -15.25 -21.93 16.17
N TYR A 41 -16.59 -21.98 16.13
CA TYR A 41 -17.42 -20.85 15.71
C TYR A 41 -17.49 -19.82 16.84
N PHE A 42 -16.75 -18.72 16.67
CA PHE A 42 -16.84 -17.56 17.55
C PHE A 42 -17.97 -16.64 17.05
N ILE A 43 -19.01 -16.47 17.87
CA ILE A 43 -20.13 -15.57 17.62
C ILE A 43 -19.74 -14.16 18.12
N PRO A 44 -19.71 -13.12 17.27
CA PRO A 44 -19.54 -11.76 17.76
C PRO A 44 -20.85 -11.23 18.34
N LEU A 45 -20.83 -10.91 19.64
CA LEU A 45 -21.85 -10.12 20.33
C LEU A 45 -21.88 -8.69 19.74
N GLN A 46 -23.07 -8.22 19.39
CA GLN A 46 -23.29 -6.85 18.93
C GLN A 46 -23.15 -5.83 20.08
N PRO A 47 -22.61 -4.63 19.82
CA PRO A 47 -22.63 -3.55 20.80
C PRO A 47 -24.02 -2.91 20.90
N ILE A 48 -24.48 -2.78 22.15
CA ILE A 48 -25.68 -2.05 22.57
C ILE A 48 -25.40 -0.55 22.46
N LEU A 49 -26.24 0.18 21.72
CA LEU A 49 -26.32 1.64 21.73
C LEU A 49 -27.36 2.11 22.76
N PRO A 50 -27.01 3.10 23.61
CA PRO A 50 -28.01 4.01 24.18
C PRO A 50 -27.92 5.40 23.53
N GLY A 51 -29.10 5.94 23.16
CA GLY A 51 -29.33 7.34 22.79
C GLY A 51 -28.99 8.32 23.93
N THR A 52 -28.99 9.63 23.75
CA THR A 52 -30.15 10.53 23.55
C THR A 52 -29.60 11.92 23.14
N PHE A 53 -30.06 12.55 22.05
CA PHE A 53 -31.16 13.53 21.97
C PHE A 53 -31.12 14.66 23.02
N THR A 54 -30.70 15.85 22.58
CA THR A 54 -31.32 17.12 23.02
C THR A 54 -31.22 18.17 21.91
N GLU A 55 -32.39 18.47 21.37
CA GLU A 55 -32.77 19.73 20.72
C GLU A 55 -32.39 20.94 21.58
N ASP A 56 -31.97 22.03 20.95
CA ASP A 56 -32.46 23.36 21.33
C ASP A 56 -32.34 24.36 20.16
N THR A 57 -33.49 24.93 19.81
CA THR A 57 -33.74 26.02 18.84
C THR A 57 -34.45 27.12 19.62
N PRO A 58 -34.13 28.42 19.47
CA PRO A 58 -34.98 29.32 18.65
C PRO A 58 -34.17 30.41 17.90
N SER A 59 -34.40 30.71 16.60
CA SER A 59 -35.40 31.63 16.00
C SER A 59 -35.35 33.09 16.50
N PRO A 60 -35.85 34.13 15.79
CA PRO A 60 -36.02 34.41 14.35
C PRO A 60 -35.54 35.86 13.99
N THR A 61 -35.73 36.36 12.76
CA THR A 61 -36.35 37.69 12.44
C THR A 61 -36.35 37.96 10.91
N PRO A 62 -37.39 38.62 10.35
CA PRO A 62 -37.78 38.53 8.94
C PRO A 62 -37.61 39.84 8.14
N SER A 63 -38.05 39.79 6.86
CA SER A 63 -38.77 40.82 6.06
C SER A 63 -38.15 41.07 4.66
N PRO A 64 -38.87 41.68 3.69
CA PRO A 64 -39.73 40.99 2.72
C PRO A 64 -39.46 41.42 1.25
N THR A 65 -40.32 40.98 0.31
CA THR A 65 -40.97 41.83 -0.73
C THR A 65 -40.80 41.42 -2.21
N HIS A 66 -41.91 40.87 -2.76
CA HIS A 66 -42.50 40.99 -4.12
C HIS A 66 -41.70 40.47 -5.35
N SER A 67 -42.23 39.78 -6.37
CA SER A 67 -43.53 39.89 -7.06
C SER A 67 -43.81 38.66 -7.98
N PRO A 68 -45.01 38.52 -8.59
CA PRO A 68 -45.54 37.28 -9.14
C PRO A 68 -45.43 37.15 -10.68
N GLY A 69 -45.54 35.92 -11.17
CA GLY A 69 -46.07 35.66 -12.52
C GLY A 69 -45.39 34.54 -13.30
N SER A 70 -45.97 33.34 -13.28
CA SER A 70 -46.37 32.60 -14.51
C SER A 70 -46.77 31.17 -14.19
N LEU A 71 -47.92 30.78 -14.73
CA LEU A 71 -48.53 29.46 -14.64
C LEU A 71 -48.16 28.61 -15.89
N LEU A 72 -48.01 27.30 -15.64
CA LEU A 72 -48.03 26.13 -16.55
C LEU A 72 -46.72 25.73 -17.28
N PRO A 73 -46.53 24.44 -17.67
CA PRO A 73 -47.18 23.20 -17.23
C PRO A 73 -46.21 22.07 -16.79
N THR A 74 -46.74 21.19 -15.93
CA THR A 74 -46.58 19.72 -15.93
C THR A 74 -45.16 19.12 -16.02
N SER A 75 -44.55 18.98 -14.84
CA SER A 75 -43.95 17.74 -14.33
C SER A 75 -43.43 16.73 -15.36
N PHE A 76 -42.21 16.95 -15.84
CA PHE A 76 -41.26 15.85 -16.01
C PHE A 76 -40.39 15.84 -14.77
N THR A 77 -40.73 14.97 -13.81
CA THR A 77 -39.76 14.51 -12.82
C THR A 77 -38.81 13.58 -13.57
N PRO A 78 -37.56 13.96 -13.88
CA PRO A 78 -36.58 12.94 -14.20
C PRO A 78 -36.53 12.06 -12.97
N ILE A 79 -36.88 10.78 -13.13
CA ILE A 79 -36.56 9.74 -12.17
C ILE A 79 -35.04 9.77 -12.12
N LEU A 80 -34.50 10.53 -11.17
CA LEU A 80 -33.09 10.53 -10.83
C LEU A 80 -32.88 9.15 -10.22
N THR A 81 -32.66 8.17 -11.09
CA THR A 81 -32.09 6.90 -10.70
C THR A 81 -30.77 7.30 -10.04
N HIS A 82 -30.76 7.33 -8.72
CA HIS A 82 -29.55 7.26 -7.93
C HIS A 82 -28.89 5.94 -8.31
N THR A 83 -28.22 5.91 -9.46
CA THR A 83 -27.14 4.98 -9.70
C THR A 83 -26.17 5.27 -8.58
N THR A 84 -26.28 4.48 -7.52
CA THR A 84 -25.26 4.31 -6.50
C THR A 84 -24.00 3.98 -7.27
N TYR A 85 -23.24 5.03 -7.59
CA TYR A 85 -22.00 4.95 -8.31
C TYR A 85 -21.06 4.27 -7.35
N THR A 86 -20.97 2.94 -7.45
CA THR A 86 -20.08 2.19 -6.58
C THR A 86 -18.70 2.71 -6.88
N ASP A 87 -18.09 3.22 -5.83
CA ASP A 87 -16.85 3.97 -5.82
C ASP A 87 -15.64 3.04 -6.04
N THR A 88 -15.73 2.23 -7.08
CA THR A 88 -14.95 1.01 -7.21
C THR A 88 -14.14 1.07 -8.48
N VAL A 89 -12.84 1.31 -8.32
CA VAL A 89 -11.84 0.90 -9.29
C VAL A 89 -12.00 -0.60 -9.51
N SER A 90 -12.12 -1.03 -10.77
CA SER A 90 -12.19 -2.46 -11.09
C SER A 90 -10.91 -3.16 -10.63
N HIS A 91 -11.08 -4.11 -9.71
CA HIS A 91 -9.96 -4.87 -9.13
C HIS A 91 -9.16 -5.61 -10.21
N SER A 92 -9.85 -6.26 -11.15
CA SER A 92 -9.21 -7.04 -12.23
C SER A 92 -8.38 -6.17 -13.17
N LEU A 93 -8.87 -4.98 -13.54
CA LEU A 93 -8.12 -4.04 -14.39
C LEU A 93 -6.84 -3.55 -13.71
N PHE A 94 -6.93 -3.26 -12.40
CA PHE A 94 -5.77 -2.81 -11.65
C PHE A 94 -4.72 -3.92 -11.49
N LEU A 95 -5.14 -5.14 -11.15
CA LEU A 95 -4.23 -6.29 -11.04
C LEU A 95 -3.56 -6.62 -12.38
N SER A 96 -4.31 -6.60 -13.50
CA SER A 96 -3.74 -6.80 -14.83
C SER A 96 -2.63 -5.80 -15.14
N TYR A 97 -2.80 -4.54 -14.74
CA TYR A 97 -1.76 -3.53 -14.88
C TYR A 97 -0.54 -3.82 -14.00
N LEU A 98 -0.73 -4.28 -12.76
CA LEU A 98 0.38 -4.63 -11.88
C LEU A 98 1.23 -5.76 -12.46
N ASP A 99 0.60 -6.79 -13.02
CA ASP A 99 1.30 -7.92 -13.65
C ASP A 99 2.03 -7.53 -14.94
N GLU A 100 1.51 -6.57 -15.69
CA GLU A 100 2.17 -6.04 -16.88
C GLU A 100 3.42 -5.23 -16.52
N VAL A 101 3.32 -4.32 -15.54
CA VAL A 101 4.41 -3.40 -15.18
C VAL A 101 5.48 -4.08 -14.32
N TRP A 102 5.05 -4.96 -13.42
CA TRP A 102 5.91 -5.77 -12.58
C TRP A 102 5.54 -7.23 -12.82
N PRO A 103 6.11 -7.92 -13.82
CA PRO A 103 5.86 -9.35 -14.00
C PRO A 103 6.65 -10.19 -12.99
N GLU A 104 6.17 -11.38 -12.65
CA GLU A 104 6.86 -12.30 -11.71
C GLU A 104 8.28 -12.69 -12.22
N SER A 105 8.45 -12.76 -13.54
CA SER A 105 9.73 -13.04 -14.20
C SER A 105 10.75 -11.91 -14.09
N SER A 106 10.32 -10.72 -13.63
CA SER A 106 11.23 -9.61 -13.32
C SER A 106 11.99 -9.86 -12.01
N LEU A 107 12.86 -10.87 -12.03
CA LEU A 107 13.89 -11.12 -11.01
C LEU A 107 14.90 -9.96 -10.85
N ARG A 108 14.72 -8.86 -11.60
CA ARG A 108 15.52 -7.67 -11.46
C ARG A 108 15.25 -7.04 -10.10
N ARG A 109 16.23 -7.24 -9.21
CA ARG A 109 16.43 -6.60 -7.89
C ARG A 109 16.39 -5.05 -7.90
N SER A 110 16.16 -4.42 -9.05
CA SER A 110 16.01 -2.97 -9.19
C SER A 110 14.58 -2.48 -9.00
N SER A 111 13.57 -3.36 -8.99
CA SER A 111 12.22 -2.94 -8.63
C SER A 111 12.18 -2.70 -7.13
N SER A 112 11.72 -1.52 -6.73
CA SER A 112 11.45 -1.16 -5.32
C SER A 112 10.20 -1.86 -4.78
N VAL A 113 9.76 -2.95 -5.40
CA VAL A 113 8.46 -3.58 -5.20
C VAL A 113 8.69 -4.96 -4.60
N ILE A 114 7.98 -5.26 -3.52
CA ILE A 114 8.08 -6.51 -2.79
C ILE A 114 6.86 -7.37 -3.16
N ARG A 115 7.08 -8.49 -3.84
CA ARG A 115 6.04 -9.53 -4.04
C ARG A 115 5.98 -10.47 -2.85
N SER A 116 4.92 -11.25 -2.76
CA SER A 116 4.74 -12.26 -1.70
C SER A 116 5.93 -13.23 -1.63
N SER A 117 6.43 -13.71 -2.77
CA SER A 117 7.58 -14.62 -2.82
C SER A 117 8.88 -14.04 -2.23
N LEU A 118 9.10 -12.72 -2.36
CA LEU A 118 10.23 -12.03 -1.74
C LEU A 118 9.95 -11.67 -0.28
N TYR A 119 8.71 -11.28 0.03
CA TYR A 119 8.25 -10.99 1.38
C TYR A 119 8.50 -12.18 2.31
N ASP A 120 8.05 -13.37 1.91
CA ASP A 120 8.19 -14.59 2.70
C ASP A 120 9.66 -14.96 2.90
N LYS A 121 10.50 -14.82 1.86
CA LYS A 121 11.95 -15.00 1.99
C LYS A 121 12.57 -14.06 3.01
N ILE A 122 12.15 -12.79 3.04
CA ILE A 122 12.65 -11.83 4.04
C ILE A 122 12.22 -12.29 5.43
N VAL A 123 10.96 -12.69 5.61
CA VAL A 123 10.44 -13.20 6.89
C VAL A 123 11.25 -14.40 7.38
N LEU A 124 11.47 -15.41 6.54
CA LEU A 124 12.25 -16.60 6.88
C LEU A 124 13.68 -16.25 7.32
N VAL A 125 14.33 -15.33 6.61
CA VAL A 125 15.68 -14.86 6.95
C VAL A 125 15.70 -14.14 8.31
N LEU A 126 14.67 -13.36 8.61
CA LEU A 126 14.55 -12.65 9.89
C LEU A 126 14.24 -13.60 11.05
N GLN A 127 13.54 -14.70 10.79
CA GLN A 127 13.28 -15.77 11.76
C GLN A 127 14.51 -16.67 12.01
N GLY A 128 15.60 -16.46 11.28
CA GLY A 128 16.84 -17.24 11.42
C GLY A 128 16.86 -18.52 10.58
N GLU A 129 15.86 -18.73 9.71
CA GLU A 129 15.81 -19.87 8.81
C GLU A 129 16.76 -19.67 7.61
N ALA A 130 17.29 -20.78 7.08
CA ALA A 130 18.36 -20.80 6.06
C ALA A 130 17.89 -20.45 4.63
N GLY A 131 16.97 -19.49 4.48
CA GLY A 131 16.30 -19.17 3.22
C GLY A 131 17.13 -18.38 2.19
N ALA A 132 17.99 -17.45 2.62
CA ALA A 132 18.73 -16.56 1.69
C ALA A 132 20.24 -16.78 1.70
N LYS A 133 20.85 -16.78 0.50
CA LYS A 133 22.29 -17.01 0.29
C LYS A 133 23.02 -15.72 -0.10
N GLY A 134 24.22 -15.53 0.48
CA GLY A 134 25.20 -14.51 0.07
C GLY A 134 24.65 -13.09 -0.03
N ARG A 135 24.58 -12.57 -1.27
CA ARG A 135 24.25 -11.17 -1.59
C ARG A 135 22.83 -10.76 -1.16
N GLU A 136 21.87 -11.68 -1.18
CA GLU A 136 20.49 -11.39 -0.80
C GLU A 136 20.37 -11.13 0.70
N ARG A 137 20.95 -12.00 1.53
CA ARG A 137 21.03 -11.82 2.98
C ARG A 137 21.72 -10.50 3.36
N LEU A 138 22.78 -10.13 2.64
CA LEU A 138 23.47 -8.85 2.84
C LEU A 138 22.56 -7.66 2.54
N TRP A 139 21.77 -7.72 1.46
CA TRP A 139 20.81 -6.68 1.12
C TRP A 139 19.68 -6.57 2.15
N ILE A 140 19.09 -7.69 2.59
CA ILE A 140 18.06 -7.71 3.63
C ILE A 140 18.58 -7.04 4.91
N LYS A 141 19.79 -7.42 5.34
CA LYS A 141 20.42 -6.83 6.52
C LYS A 141 20.68 -5.32 6.36
N LYS A 142 21.08 -4.88 5.16
CA LYS A 142 21.32 -3.47 4.85
C LYS A 142 20.04 -2.64 4.79
N SER A 143 18.93 -3.24 4.38
CA SER A 143 17.62 -2.58 4.28
C SER A 143 16.91 -2.44 5.63
N GLU A 144 17.51 -2.97 6.71
CA GLU A 144 17.01 -2.86 8.09
C GLU A 144 15.58 -3.38 8.27
N PHE A 145 15.20 -4.44 7.56
CA PHE A 145 13.90 -5.07 7.76
C PHE A 145 13.78 -5.67 9.17
N PHE A 146 12.58 -5.61 9.75
CA PHE A 146 12.24 -6.29 10.99
C PHE A 146 10.76 -6.69 11.04
N LEU A 147 10.41 -7.60 11.94
CA LEU A 147 9.04 -8.05 12.14
C LEU A 147 8.37 -7.25 13.26
N VAL A 148 7.13 -6.87 13.04
CA VAL A 148 6.27 -6.18 13.99
C VAL A 148 5.03 -7.03 14.20
N GLU A 149 4.74 -7.39 15.45
CA GLU A 149 3.48 -8.03 15.78
C GLU A 149 2.36 -6.98 15.78
N LYS A 150 1.33 -7.23 14.98
CA LYS A 150 0.11 -6.42 14.98
C LYS A 150 -1.04 -7.31 15.48
N GLU A 151 -1.77 -6.81 16.47
CA GLU A 151 -2.93 -7.51 17.05
C GLU A 151 -3.85 -8.05 15.96
N GLY A 152 -4.07 -9.36 15.97
CA GLY A 152 -4.96 -10.06 15.03
C GLY A 152 -4.45 -10.24 13.58
N ARG A 153 -3.22 -9.81 13.24
CA ARG A 153 -2.66 -9.96 11.88
C ARG A 153 -1.35 -10.71 11.79
N GLY A 154 -0.86 -11.22 12.93
CA GLY A 154 0.44 -11.89 13.03
C GLY A 154 1.61 -10.92 12.86
N SER A 155 2.78 -11.48 12.57
CA SER A 155 4.01 -10.72 12.34
C SER A 155 4.01 -10.09 10.95
N LEU A 156 4.09 -8.76 10.90
CA LEU A 156 4.16 -7.96 9.69
C LEU A 156 5.58 -7.44 9.47
N LEU A 157 6.03 -7.43 8.22
CA LEU A 157 7.31 -6.86 7.82
C LEU A 157 7.28 -5.33 7.85
N ALA A 158 8.28 -4.74 8.48
CA ALA A 158 8.45 -3.29 8.60
C ALA A 158 9.89 -2.86 8.31
N VAL A 159 10.04 -1.56 8.06
CA VAL A 159 11.34 -0.87 7.96
C VAL A 159 11.33 0.40 8.80
N PRO A 160 12.50 0.89 9.24
CA PRO A 160 12.59 2.17 9.93
C PRO A 160 12.04 3.28 9.03
N ALA A 161 11.19 4.15 9.57
CA ALA A 161 10.86 5.38 8.89
C ALA A 161 12.14 6.22 8.92
N VAL A 162 12.84 6.29 7.79
CA VAL A 162 14.02 7.12 7.65
C VAL A 162 13.61 8.53 8.06
N ARG A 163 14.06 8.95 9.25
CA ARG A 163 13.92 10.34 9.69
C ARG A 163 14.70 11.13 8.65
N SER A 164 14.01 11.88 7.81
CA SER A 164 14.65 12.88 6.98
C SER A 164 15.62 13.63 7.88
N ARG A 165 16.91 13.60 7.56
CA ARG A 165 17.99 14.29 8.31
C ARG A 165 17.82 15.81 8.37
N ALA A 166 16.66 16.34 7.98
CA ALA A 166 16.25 17.73 8.10
C ALA A 166 15.43 17.89 9.39
N SER A 167 16.11 18.21 10.50
CA SER A 167 15.56 18.93 11.68
C SER A 167 16.44 18.79 12.95
N SER A 168 17.63 18.19 12.93
CA SER A 168 18.59 18.38 14.03
C SER A 168 19.39 19.67 13.80
N LYS A 169 18.73 20.81 13.93
CA LYS A 169 19.38 22.10 14.17
C LYS A 169 18.56 22.86 15.21
N ARG A 170 19.14 23.02 16.41
CA ARG A 170 18.66 23.63 17.67
C ARG A 170 17.97 22.64 18.62
N GLY A 171 18.43 22.46 19.87
CA GLY A 171 19.52 23.12 20.59
C GLY A 171 19.93 22.33 21.84
N PRO A 172 21.00 22.74 22.53
CA PRO A 172 21.39 22.18 23.82
C PRO A 172 20.56 22.85 24.91
N LEU A 173 19.69 22.08 25.56
CA LEU A 173 19.20 22.44 26.88
C LEU A 173 19.38 21.21 27.75
N GLU A 174 20.27 21.38 28.72
CA GLU A 174 20.47 20.47 29.83
C GLU A 174 19.17 20.33 30.61
N GLY A 175 18.89 19.12 31.04
CA GLY A 175 17.68 18.74 31.75
C GLY A 175 17.86 17.35 32.32
N ASP A 176 18.50 17.33 33.49
CA ASP A 176 18.80 16.22 34.37
C ASP A 176 17.55 15.46 34.85
N GLY A 177 17.70 14.15 35.08
CA GLY A 177 16.85 13.34 35.95
C GLY A 177 15.44 12.95 35.48
N GLY A 178 15.31 11.77 34.85
CA GLY A 178 13.99 11.16 34.65
C GLY A 178 14.02 9.78 33.99
N GLU A 179 14.36 8.74 34.75
CA GLU A 179 14.06 7.36 34.36
C GLU A 179 12.53 7.17 34.27
N LYS A 180 12.02 6.94 33.05
CA LYS A 180 10.86 6.07 32.80
C LYS A 180 10.86 5.61 31.35
N SER A 181 11.12 4.31 31.24
CA SER A 181 10.91 3.39 30.13
C SER A 181 9.64 3.64 29.30
N ALA A 182 9.71 3.21 28.03
CA ALA A 182 8.65 3.05 27.03
C ALA A 182 8.35 4.21 26.07
N SER A 183 8.40 3.88 24.78
CA SER A 183 7.94 4.64 23.61
C SER A 183 8.87 5.70 23.02
N LYS A 184 10.17 5.40 22.94
CA LYS A 184 10.92 5.75 21.72
C LYS A 184 10.48 4.78 20.61
N ARG A 185 9.19 4.79 20.24
CA ARG A 185 8.69 4.12 19.03
C ARG A 185 9.43 4.80 17.90
N SER A 186 10.54 4.21 17.46
CA SER A 186 11.08 4.48 16.15
C SER A 186 9.90 4.38 15.21
N SER A 187 9.50 5.50 14.62
CA SER A 187 8.46 5.50 13.60
C SER A 187 8.92 4.48 12.57
N TYR A 188 8.11 3.48 12.31
CA TYR A 188 8.38 2.46 11.32
C TYR A 188 7.31 2.57 10.25
N LYS A 189 7.61 2.00 9.09
CA LYS A 189 6.66 1.87 8.00
C LYS A 189 6.50 0.40 7.66
N LEU A 190 5.27 -0.02 7.45
CA LEU A 190 4.95 -1.35 6.99
C LEU A 190 5.43 -1.52 5.55
N VAL A 191 5.95 -2.69 5.22
CA VAL A 191 6.35 -3.01 3.84
C VAL A 191 5.11 -3.39 3.05
N ALA A 192 4.75 -2.61 2.04
CA ALA A 192 3.64 -2.93 1.17
C ALA A 192 4.01 -4.07 0.22
N LYS A 193 3.16 -5.10 0.19
CA LYS A 193 3.24 -6.19 -0.80
C LYS A 193 2.51 -5.77 -2.07
N LEU A 194 3.04 -6.16 -3.23
CA LEU A 194 2.42 -5.87 -4.54
C LEU A 194 0.95 -6.30 -4.55
N GLU A 195 0.67 -7.50 -4.04
CA GLU A 195 -0.64 -8.12 -4.02
C GLU A 195 -1.64 -7.35 -3.14
N ASP A 196 -1.14 -6.59 -2.16
CA ASP A 196 -1.95 -5.77 -1.27
C ASP A 196 -2.17 -4.35 -1.79
N PHE A 197 -1.53 -3.95 -2.90
CA PHE A 197 -1.57 -2.55 -3.37
C PHE A 197 -3.00 -2.05 -3.61
N TYR A 198 -3.87 -2.88 -4.18
CA TYR A 198 -5.27 -2.49 -4.39
C TYR A 198 -5.94 -2.12 -3.07
N TYR A 199 -5.87 -3.02 -2.09
CA TYR A 199 -6.50 -2.84 -0.78
C TYR A 199 -5.92 -1.63 -0.04
N ILE A 200 -4.59 -1.50 -0.04
CA ILE A 200 -3.91 -0.36 0.58
C ILE A 200 -4.37 0.94 -0.07
N ILE A 201 -4.34 1.06 -1.41
CA ILE A 201 -4.71 2.32 -2.06
C ILE A 201 -6.20 2.61 -1.85
N SER A 202 -7.07 1.61 -1.94
CA SER A 202 -8.51 1.75 -1.72
C SER A 202 -8.85 2.24 -0.31
N SER A 203 -8.08 1.85 0.72
CA SER A 203 -8.33 2.32 2.09
C SER A 203 -8.00 3.80 2.30
N TYR A 204 -7.16 4.40 1.45
CA TYR A 204 -6.85 5.84 1.49
C TYR A 204 -7.53 6.66 0.37
N HIS A 205 -8.23 6.00 -0.54
CA HIS A 205 -8.91 6.60 -1.67
C HIS A 205 -10.31 6.00 -1.82
N ASN A 206 -11.21 6.44 -0.93
CA ASN A 206 -12.60 6.02 -0.83
C ASN A 206 -13.46 7.20 -0.40
N SER A 207 -14.77 7.00 -0.34
CA SER A 207 -15.73 8.03 0.04
C SER A 207 -15.53 8.60 1.45
N ASN A 208 -14.98 7.83 2.40
CA ASN A 208 -14.77 8.28 3.78
C ASN A 208 -13.56 9.21 3.90
N VAL A 209 -12.44 8.84 3.27
CA VAL A 209 -11.19 9.64 3.30
C VAL A 209 -11.25 10.76 2.25
N GLY A 210 -11.94 10.53 1.15
CA GLY A 210 -12.10 11.41 0.00
C GLY A 210 -11.24 11.04 -1.21
N HIS A 211 -11.71 11.45 -2.39
CA HIS A 211 -11.03 11.26 -3.69
C HIS A 211 -9.93 12.29 -3.93
N HIS A 212 -8.83 12.15 -3.19
CA HIS A 212 -7.70 13.06 -3.36
C HIS A 212 -6.84 12.71 -4.58
N GLY A 213 -6.17 13.72 -5.15
CA GLY A 213 -5.21 13.52 -6.23
C GLY A 213 -3.95 12.76 -5.79
N ILE A 214 -3.17 12.30 -6.78
CA ILE A 214 -2.00 11.41 -6.61
C ILE A 214 -1.06 11.85 -5.48
N ARG A 215 -0.74 13.16 -5.40
CA ARG A 215 0.21 13.70 -4.41
C ARG A 215 -0.28 13.48 -2.98
N LYS A 216 -1.56 13.76 -2.70
CA LYS A 216 -2.11 13.68 -1.35
C LYS A 216 -2.37 12.25 -0.94
N THR A 217 -2.96 11.42 -1.80
CA THR A 217 -3.16 9.99 -1.56
C THR A 217 -1.83 9.27 -1.29
N TYR A 218 -0.81 9.55 -2.10
CA TYR A 218 0.52 8.97 -1.89
C TYR A 218 1.17 9.44 -0.60
N GLY A 219 1.00 10.72 -0.23
CA GLY A 219 1.51 11.25 1.04
C GLY A 219 0.90 10.57 2.27
N LEU A 220 -0.41 10.28 2.24
CA LEU A 220 -1.09 9.53 3.29
C LEU A 220 -0.54 8.10 3.41
N ILE A 221 -0.46 7.39 2.27
CA ILE A 221 0.08 6.02 2.22
C ILE A 221 1.53 5.99 2.72
N GLN A 222 2.36 6.94 2.31
CA GLN A 222 3.75 7.03 2.77
C GLN A 222 3.90 7.30 4.27
N GLY A 223 2.84 7.76 4.95
CA GLY A 223 2.84 7.89 6.40
C GLY A 223 2.96 6.54 7.10
N GLU A 224 2.35 5.50 6.54
CA GLU A 224 2.23 4.18 7.17
C GLU A 224 2.98 3.07 6.43
N TYR A 225 3.11 3.18 5.11
CA TYR A 225 3.69 2.15 4.25
C TYR A 225 4.96 2.62 3.54
N SER A 226 5.84 1.67 3.24
CA SER A 226 7.02 1.79 2.39
C SER A 226 6.92 0.77 1.24
N TYR A 227 7.80 0.89 0.25
CA TYR A 227 7.85 0.01 -0.94
C TYR A 227 6.58 0.02 -1.84
N LEU A 228 5.74 1.05 -1.70
CA LEU A 228 4.64 1.30 -2.62
C LEU A 228 5.04 2.39 -3.64
N PRO A 229 5.13 2.07 -4.95
CA PRO A 229 5.55 3.02 -5.97
C PRO A 229 4.43 4.02 -6.30
N ARG A 230 4.79 5.29 -6.47
CA ARG A 230 3.83 6.36 -6.82
C ARG A 230 3.08 6.08 -8.14
N THR A 231 3.70 5.33 -9.06
CA THR A 231 3.09 4.93 -10.34
C THR A 231 1.87 4.02 -10.14
N ALA A 232 1.89 3.11 -9.16
CA ALA A 232 0.73 2.29 -8.84
C ALA A 232 -0.44 3.15 -8.33
N VAL A 233 -0.18 4.14 -7.47
CA VAL A 233 -1.21 5.10 -7.01
C VAL A 233 -1.76 5.93 -8.16
N ALA A 234 -0.88 6.39 -9.06
CA ALA A 234 -1.28 7.15 -10.24
C ALA A 234 -2.25 6.36 -11.11
N LYS A 235 -1.93 5.09 -11.39
CA LYS A 235 -2.80 4.23 -12.20
C LYS A 235 -4.12 3.92 -11.51
N TYR A 236 -4.11 3.64 -10.20
CA TYR A 236 -5.35 3.42 -9.45
C TYR A 236 -6.30 4.62 -9.57
N ILE A 237 -5.79 5.84 -9.39
CA ILE A 237 -6.60 7.07 -9.48
C ILE A 237 -7.05 7.34 -10.93
N GLU A 238 -6.26 6.97 -11.93
CA GLU A 238 -6.67 7.04 -13.35
C GLU A 238 -7.85 6.10 -13.65
N LEU A 239 -7.87 4.91 -13.03
CA LEU A 239 -8.96 3.96 -13.13
C LEU A 239 -10.15 4.30 -12.22
N CYS A 240 -10.01 5.29 -11.33
CA CYS A 240 -11.08 5.73 -10.45
C CYS A 240 -12.11 6.51 -11.25
N ASN A 241 -13.28 5.92 -11.33
CA ASN A 241 -14.46 6.44 -12.00
C ASN A 241 -14.85 7.86 -11.52
N ILE A 242 -14.83 8.12 -10.20
CA ILE A 242 -15.13 9.45 -9.64
C ILE A 242 -14.06 10.48 -10.05
N CYS A 243 -12.77 10.14 -9.87
CA CYS A 243 -11.69 11.04 -10.23
C CYS A 243 -11.60 11.31 -11.74
N ARG A 244 -12.02 10.34 -12.57
CA ARG A 244 -12.01 10.47 -14.03
C ARG A 244 -13.01 11.52 -14.49
N VAL A 245 -14.21 11.56 -13.91
CA VAL A 245 -15.25 12.55 -14.23
C VAL A 245 -14.79 13.97 -13.86
N HIS A 246 -14.08 14.15 -12.75
CA HIS A 246 -13.61 15.46 -12.32
C HIS A 246 -12.37 15.99 -13.09
N ARG A 247 -11.80 15.22 -14.03
CA ARG A 247 -10.66 15.65 -14.83
C ARG A 247 -11.04 16.24 -16.19
N THR A 248 -12.25 15.99 -16.66
CA THR A 248 -12.81 16.54 -17.90
C THR A 248 -13.47 17.88 -17.62
#